data_AF-A0A540W786-F1
#
_entry.id   AF-A0A540W786-F1
#
_cell.length_a   1.000
_cell.length_b   1.000
_cell.length_c   1.000
_cell.angle_alpha   90.00
_cell.angle_beta   90.00
_cell.angle_gamma   90.00
#
_symmetry.space_group_name_H-M   'P 1'
#
loop_
_entity.id
_entity.type
_entity.pdbx_description
1 polymer ?
#
loop_
_entity_poly.entity_id
_entity_poly.type
_entity_poly.pdbx_seq_one_letter_code
_entity_poly.pdbx_strand_id
1 'polypeptide(L)'
;MRPFHHHEHQHDQQHDAPAAPESFEISTGRLEAFSDGVFAIAITLLILDIRVPQGDGTLLHRLAQQWPSLGAYVISFLIIGMIWMNHHTMLFYIRRVDRPLMLFNLLLLMNVSFIPFPTHVLAEAMSTGHGEQTAAVFYGLTLTLGGIPFNAVWIYASAGHRHLGRTITPAQAAVMRKHFLMGPIMYLGATVVGLASAVASMTIFGVLLLFYMVEVLGSTSEQQHDLHSRSPVHRMTGLAEPPAEVGTSTDQPPAPQAAAPAVPGAPTAPAVHAAPAALPVPTAAAVPAAPAADTAVSGAGPAAAPPPGPPEAAQQPCPTCGRTAQVLALQR
;
A
#
# COMPACT_ATOMS: atom_id res chain seq x y z
N MET A 1 4.51 80.60 30.45
CA MET A 1 3.89 80.12 29.20
C MET A 1 4.67 78.90 28.70
N ARG A 2 4.08 77.71 28.77
CA ARG A 2 4.62 76.46 28.20
C ARG A 2 4.01 76.29 26.80
N PRO A 3 4.77 75.87 25.77
CA PRO A 3 4.18 75.58 24.47
C PRO A 3 3.48 74.21 24.50
N PHE A 4 2.30 74.16 23.89
CA PHE A 4 1.48 72.96 23.70
C PHE A 4 2.16 72.02 22.70
N HIS A 5 2.35 70.75 23.07
CA HIS A 5 2.62 69.67 22.12
C HIS A 5 1.30 69.29 21.42
N HIS A 6 1.23 69.49 20.11
CA HIS A 6 0.22 68.85 19.27
C HIS A 6 0.59 67.36 19.13
N HIS A 7 -0.25 66.49 19.68
CA HIS A 7 -0.29 65.08 19.28
C HIS A 7 -1.06 65.00 17.96
N GLU A 8 -0.33 64.84 16.85
CA GLU A 8 -0.91 64.36 15.60
C GLU A 8 -1.34 62.90 15.81
N HIS A 9 -2.65 62.68 15.78
CA HIS A 9 -3.23 61.35 15.65
C HIS A 9 -2.92 60.83 14.24
N GLN A 10 -1.86 60.05 14.15
CA GLN A 10 -1.54 59.26 12.97
C GLN A 10 -2.61 58.16 12.86
N HIS A 11 -3.58 58.36 11.97
CA HIS A 11 -4.52 57.32 11.57
C HIS A 11 -3.70 56.21 10.89
N ASP A 12 -3.53 55.08 11.59
CA ASP A 12 -3.08 53.81 11.01
C ASP A 12 -4.06 53.42 9.90
N GLN A 13 -3.74 53.80 8.67
CA GLN A 13 -4.29 53.18 7.48
C GLN A 13 -3.67 51.80 7.36
N GLN A 14 -4.29 50.86 8.08
CA GLN A 14 -4.08 49.44 7.88
C GLN A 14 -4.49 49.13 6.44
N HIS A 15 -3.49 49.04 5.56
CA HIS A 15 -3.66 48.53 4.21
C HIS A 15 -4.12 47.06 4.35
N ASP A 16 -5.42 46.84 4.25
CA ASP A 16 -5.99 45.52 4.02
C ASP A 16 -5.52 45.04 2.64
N ALA A 17 -4.34 44.43 2.63
CA ALA A 17 -3.87 43.69 1.48
C ALA A 17 -4.94 42.63 1.15
N PRO A 18 -5.39 42.52 -0.11
CA PRO A 18 -6.37 41.51 -0.47
C PRO A 18 -5.81 40.15 -0.08
N ALA A 19 -6.55 39.43 0.77
CA ALA A 19 -6.22 38.07 1.17
C ALA A 19 -5.87 37.28 -0.10
N ALA A 20 -4.64 36.80 -0.18
CA ALA A 20 -4.20 35.97 -1.29
C ALA A 20 -5.23 34.84 -1.45
N PRO A 21 -5.63 34.48 -2.69
CA PRO A 21 -6.65 33.46 -2.89
C PRO A 21 -6.23 32.21 -2.11
N GLU A 22 -7.08 31.78 -1.18
CA GLU A 22 -6.95 30.53 -0.42
C GLU A 22 -6.74 29.41 -1.46
N SER A 23 -5.47 29.09 -1.73
CA SER A 23 -5.13 28.03 -2.66
C SER A 23 -5.68 26.76 -2.06
N PHE A 24 -6.48 26.03 -2.83
CA PHE A 24 -7.10 24.77 -2.45
C PHE A 24 -6.01 23.71 -2.16
N GLU A 25 -5.34 23.81 -1.01
CA GLU A 25 -4.30 22.87 -0.57
C GLU A 25 -5.01 21.67 0.06
N ILE A 26 -5.11 20.58 -0.69
CA ILE A 26 -5.52 19.31 -0.11
C ILE A 26 -4.38 18.81 0.77
N SER A 27 -4.68 18.52 2.03
CA SER A 27 -3.70 17.94 2.95
C SER A 27 -3.17 16.62 2.41
N THR A 28 -1.85 16.42 2.41
CA THR A 28 -1.21 15.16 2.01
C THR A 28 -1.87 13.94 2.67
N GLY A 29 -2.21 14.04 3.96
CA GLY A 29 -2.85 12.93 4.69
C GLY A 29 -4.21 12.49 4.14
N ARG A 30 -4.98 13.36 3.48
CA ARG A 30 -6.23 12.96 2.81
C ARG A 30 -5.98 12.20 1.52
N LEU A 31 -4.96 12.62 0.75
CA LEU A 31 -4.55 11.91 -0.46
C LEU A 31 -4.00 10.52 -0.11
N GLU A 32 -3.22 10.45 0.96
CA GLU A 32 -2.67 9.20 1.51
C GLU A 32 -3.79 8.26 1.95
N ALA A 33 -4.71 8.70 2.81
CA ALA A 33 -5.82 7.88 3.28
C ALA A 33 -6.72 7.37 2.14
N PHE A 34 -6.97 8.20 1.12
CA PHE A 34 -7.70 7.74 -0.08
C PHE A 34 -6.92 6.68 -0.84
N SER A 35 -5.61 6.89 -1.02
CA SER A 35 -4.72 5.93 -1.70
C SER A 35 -4.69 4.60 -0.95
N ASP A 36 -4.51 4.61 0.37
CA ASP A 36 -4.53 3.42 1.22
C ASP A 36 -5.82 2.63 1.07
N GLY A 37 -6.97 3.32 1.03
CA GLY A 37 -8.26 2.70 0.77
C GLY A 37 -8.30 1.96 -0.57
N VAL A 38 -7.80 2.57 -1.64
CA VAL A 38 -7.74 1.94 -2.97
C VAL A 38 -6.77 0.76 -2.99
N PHE A 39 -5.58 0.88 -2.38
CA PHE A 39 -4.62 -0.21 -2.27
C PHE A 39 -5.21 -1.40 -1.49
N ALA A 40 -5.87 -1.14 -0.36
CA ALA A 40 -6.51 -2.19 0.45
C ALA A 40 -7.62 -2.92 -0.32
N ILE A 41 -8.45 -2.18 -1.07
CA ILE A 41 -9.49 -2.79 -1.92
C ILE A 41 -8.84 -3.62 -3.04
N ALA A 42 -7.85 -3.08 -3.76
CA ALA A 42 -7.19 -3.81 -4.83
C ALA A 42 -6.57 -5.14 -4.35
N ILE A 43 -5.92 -5.11 -3.18
CA ILE A 43 -5.36 -6.31 -2.54
C ILE A 43 -6.45 -7.32 -2.18
N THR A 44 -7.57 -6.87 -1.60
CA THR A 44 -8.64 -7.78 -1.19
C THR A 44 -9.45 -8.32 -2.37
N LEU A 45 -9.54 -7.61 -3.49
CA LEU A 45 -10.18 -8.13 -4.70
C LEU A 45 -9.44 -9.33 -5.29
N LEU A 46 -8.11 -9.41 -5.13
CA LEU A 46 -7.31 -10.52 -5.67
C LEU A 46 -7.77 -11.91 -5.19
N ILE A 47 -8.26 -12.02 -3.95
CA ILE A 47 -8.65 -13.33 -3.40
C ILE A 47 -10.02 -13.78 -3.93
N LEU A 48 -10.87 -12.84 -4.36
CA LEU A 48 -12.25 -13.14 -4.74
C LEU A 48 -12.34 -13.98 -6.02
N ASP A 49 -11.31 -13.89 -6.86
CA ASP A 49 -11.23 -14.63 -8.12
C ASP A 49 -10.67 -16.06 -7.94
N ILE A 50 -10.19 -16.42 -6.75
CA ILE A 50 -9.75 -17.79 -6.46
C ILE A 50 -10.97 -18.68 -6.16
N ARG A 51 -11.24 -19.60 -7.07
CA ARG A 51 -12.42 -20.49 -6.98
C ARG A 51 -12.15 -21.68 -6.07
N VAL A 52 -13.19 -22.11 -5.35
CA VAL A 52 -13.14 -23.38 -4.60
C VAL A 52 -13.15 -24.53 -5.62
N PRO A 53 -12.22 -25.49 -5.56
CA PRO A 53 -12.11 -26.51 -6.59
C PRO A 53 -13.21 -27.56 -6.44
N GLN A 54 -13.99 -27.76 -7.48
CA GLN A 54 -15.07 -28.75 -7.53
C GLN A 54 -14.64 -30.00 -8.31
N GLY A 55 -15.37 -31.11 -8.14
CA GLY A 55 -15.12 -32.37 -8.86
C GLY A 55 -14.57 -33.50 -7.99
N ASP A 56 -14.18 -34.57 -8.66
CA ASP A 56 -13.79 -35.84 -8.05
C ASP A 56 -12.34 -35.84 -7.52
N GLY A 57 -12.02 -36.79 -6.66
CA GLY A 57 -10.68 -36.95 -6.07
C GLY A 57 -10.46 -36.22 -4.75
N THR A 58 -9.26 -36.37 -4.19
CA THR A 58 -8.92 -35.82 -2.88
C THR A 58 -8.83 -34.29 -2.93
N LEU A 59 -9.22 -33.63 -1.84
CA LEU A 59 -9.15 -32.18 -1.72
C LEU A 59 -7.72 -31.66 -1.92
N LEU A 60 -6.71 -32.37 -1.39
CA LEU A 60 -5.31 -32.00 -1.54
C LEU A 60 -4.85 -31.97 -3.00
N HIS A 61 -5.23 -32.97 -3.81
CA HIS A 61 -4.88 -33.00 -5.22
C HIS A 61 -5.52 -31.83 -5.99
N ARG A 62 -6.79 -31.55 -5.69
CA ARG A 62 -7.53 -30.42 -6.28
C ARG A 62 -6.95 -29.06 -5.89
N LEU A 63 -6.51 -28.89 -4.65
CA LEU A 63 -5.80 -27.68 -4.22
C LEU A 63 -4.44 -27.54 -4.91
N ALA A 64 -3.71 -28.64 -5.08
CA ALA A 64 -2.44 -28.64 -5.80
C ALA A 64 -2.58 -28.26 -7.27
N GLN A 65 -3.69 -28.65 -7.94
CA GLN A 65 -3.97 -28.26 -9.33
C GLN A 65 -4.23 -26.74 -9.48
N GLN A 66 -4.62 -26.04 -8.41
CA GLN A 66 -4.83 -24.59 -8.41
C GLN A 66 -3.55 -23.76 -8.20
N TRP A 67 -2.38 -24.40 -8.25
CA TRP A 67 -1.11 -23.70 -8.07
C TRP A 67 -0.92 -22.48 -9.01
N PRO A 68 -1.41 -22.43 -10.27
CA PRO A 68 -1.23 -21.24 -11.11
C PRO A 68 -2.01 -20.05 -10.56
N SER A 69 -3.27 -20.26 -10.16
CA SER A 69 -4.12 -19.23 -9.56
C SER A 69 -3.58 -18.73 -8.22
N LEU A 70 -3.15 -19.66 -7.35
CA LEU A 70 -2.53 -19.32 -6.07
C LEU A 70 -1.19 -18.59 -6.27
N GLY A 71 -0.38 -19.02 -7.24
CA GLY A 71 0.90 -18.39 -7.57
C GLY A 71 0.72 -16.97 -8.10
N ALA A 72 -0.17 -16.77 -9.07
CA ALA A 72 -0.51 -15.45 -9.61
C ALA A 72 -1.08 -14.53 -8.52
N TYR A 73 -1.97 -15.05 -7.66
CA TYR A 73 -2.49 -14.33 -6.50
C TYR A 73 -1.38 -13.84 -5.56
N VAL A 74 -0.50 -14.74 -5.10
CA VAL A 74 0.56 -14.39 -4.14
C VAL A 74 1.52 -13.37 -4.74
N ILE A 75 1.93 -13.58 -6.00
CA ILE A 75 2.82 -12.66 -6.70
C ILE A 75 2.17 -11.28 -6.80
N SER A 76 0.92 -11.18 -7.26
CA SER A 76 0.20 -9.91 -7.38
C SER A 76 -0.04 -9.24 -6.03
N PHE A 77 -0.42 -9.99 -5.00
CA PHE A 77 -0.63 -9.47 -3.65
C PHE A 77 0.62 -8.75 -3.16
N LEU A 78 1.77 -9.43 -3.28
CA LEU A 78 3.06 -8.92 -2.82
C LEU A 78 3.56 -7.77 -3.70
N ILE A 79 3.30 -7.79 -5.01
CA ILE A 79 3.61 -6.68 -5.92
C ILE A 79 2.79 -5.44 -5.54
N ILE A 80 1.47 -5.55 -5.33
CA ILE A 80 0.64 -4.41 -4.91
C ILE A 80 1.11 -3.90 -3.55
N GLY A 81 1.39 -4.79 -2.60
CA GLY A 81 1.96 -4.43 -1.29
C GLY A 81 3.29 -3.69 -1.38
N MET A 82 4.17 -4.10 -2.30
CA MET A 82 5.43 -3.40 -2.57
C MET A 82 5.20 -2.01 -3.18
N ILE A 83 4.28 -1.89 -4.13
CA ILE A 83 3.90 -0.58 -4.70
C ILE A 83 3.36 0.32 -3.59
N TRP A 84 2.54 -0.21 -2.70
CA TRP A 84 2.00 0.51 -1.54
C TRP A 84 3.12 0.98 -0.59
N MET A 85 4.07 0.12 -0.19
CA MET A 85 5.19 0.52 0.66
C MET A 85 6.05 1.62 0.03
N ASN A 86 6.33 1.51 -1.28
CA ASN A 86 7.09 2.52 -2.01
C ASN A 86 6.28 3.83 -2.16
N HIS A 87 4.97 3.74 -2.34
CA HIS A 87 4.07 4.90 -2.39
C HIS A 87 4.00 5.63 -1.05
N HIS A 88 3.87 4.91 0.06
CA HIS A 88 3.90 5.48 1.40
C HIS A 88 5.24 6.17 1.70
N THR A 89 6.36 5.51 1.34
CA THR A 89 7.71 6.10 1.41
C THR A 89 7.81 7.38 0.58
N MET A 90 7.21 7.39 -0.61
CA MET A 90 7.19 8.57 -1.49
C MET A 90 6.40 9.73 -0.87
N LEU A 91 5.17 9.47 -0.42
CA LEU A 91 4.29 10.49 0.16
C LEU A 91 4.84 11.07 1.46
N PHE A 92 5.58 10.29 2.25
CA PHE A 92 6.27 10.78 3.45
C PHE A 92 7.17 12.00 3.19
N TYR A 93 7.80 12.09 2.01
CA TYR A 93 8.66 13.23 1.65
C TYR A 93 7.89 14.40 1.02
N ILE A 94 6.64 14.19 0.60
CA ILE A 94 5.80 15.17 -0.12
C ILE A 94 4.97 15.98 0.89
N ARG A 95 5.23 17.29 0.99
CA ARG A 95 4.56 18.19 1.95
C ARG A 95 3.38 18.96 1.38
N ARG A 96 3.41 19.27 0.08
CA ARG A 96 2.34 19.99 -0.59
C ARG A 96 1.83 19.17 -1.76
N VAL A 97 0.50 19.08 -1.86
CA VAL A 97 -0.20 18.41 -2.94
C VAL A 97 -0.92 19.48 -3.76
N ASP A 98 -0.67 19.49 -5.05
CA ASP A 98 -1.34 20.34 -6.03
C ASP A 98 -2.10 19.48 -7.05
N ARG A 99 -2.84 20.13 -7.96
CA ARG A 99 -3.71 19.45 -8.92
C ARG A 99 -2.97 18.48 -9.86
N PRO A 100 -1.80 18.82 -10.45
CA PRO A 100 -1.06 17.88 -11.29
C PRO A 100 -0.60 16.64 -10.52
N LEU A 101 -0.08 16.82 -9.29
CA LEU A 101 0.33 15.69 -8.45
C LEU A 101 -0.86 14.76 -8.15
N MET A 102 -2.03 15.34 -7.83
CA MET A 102 -3.26 14.56 -7.65
C MET A 102 -3.65 13.76 -8.89
N LEU A 103 -3.53 14.35 -10.08
CA LEU A 103 -3.84 13.64 -11.33
C LEU A 103 -2.91 12.45 -11.54
N PHE A 104 -1.60 12.61 -11.34
CA PHE A 104 -0.66 11.50 -11.44
C PHE A 104 -0.93 10.42 -10.40
N ASN A 105 -1.27 10.81 -9.16
CA ASN A 105 -1.68 9.87 -8.13
C ASN A 105 -2.96 9.13 -8.54
N LEU A 106 -3.96 9.82 -9.10
CA LEU A 106 -5.20 9.19 -9.55
C LEU A 106 -4.95 8.17 -10.68
N LEU A 107 -4.06 8.48 -11.63
CA LEU A 107 -3.66 7.55 -12.68
C LEU A 107 -2.91 6.32 -12.12
N LEU A 108 -2.09 6.51 -11.08
CA LEU A 108 -1.47 5.40 -10.36
C LEU A 108 -2.52 4.52 -9.70
N LEU A 109 -3.46 5.12 -8.97
CA LEU A 109 -4.54 4.39 -8.29
C LEU A 109 -5.45 3.65 -9.27
N MET A 110 -5.75 4.24 -10.43
CA MET A 110 -6.45 3.57 -11.51
C MET A 110 -5.71 2.31 -11.97
N ASN A 111 -4.41 2.41 -12.22
CA ASN A 111 -3.59 1.24 -12.60
C ASN A 111 -3.57 0.18 -11.50
N VAL A 112 -3.35 0.56 -10.24
CA VAL A 112 -3.34 -0.37 -9.09
C VAL A 112 -4.67 -1.10 -8.96
N SER A 113 -5.79 -0.37 -9.06
CA SER A 113 -7.13 -0.96 -9.01
C SER A 113 -7.43 -1.90 -10.19
N PHE A 114 -6.68 -1.76 -11.28
CA PHE A 114 -6.81 -2.61 -12.47
C PHE A 114 -6.01 -3.91 -12.37
N ILE A 115 -4.92 -3.97 -11.58
CA ILE A 115 -4.03 -5.15 -11.44
C ILE A 115 -4.77 -6.48 -11.15
N PRO A 116 -5.86 -6.53 -10.36
CA PRO A 116 -6.59 -7.78 -10.16
C PRO A 116 -7.08 -8.43 -11.45
N PHE A 117 -7.52 -7.63 -12.43
CA PHE A 117 -8.05 -8.17 -13.68
C PHE A 117 -6.99 -8.92 -14.51
N PRO A 118 -5.82 -8.34 -14.86
CA PRO A 118 -4.75 -9.07 -15.52
C PRO A 118 -4.21 -10.26 -14.71
N THR A 119 -4.27 -10.19 -13.37
CA THR A 119 -3.89 -11.32 -12.50
C THR A 119 -4.80 -12.52 -12.75
N HIS A 120 -6.12 -12.30 -12.77
CA HIS A 120 -7.09 -13.35 -13.07
C HIS A 120 -6.93 -13.88 -14.51
N VAL A 121 -6.71 -13.00 -15.48
CA VAL A 121 -6.46 -13.40 -16.89
C VAL A 121 -5.23 -14.31 -16.99
N LEU A 122 -4.15 -13.98 -16.28
CA LEU A 122 -2.94 -14.82 -16.23
C LEU A 122 -3.20 -16.17 -15.56
N ALA A 123 -3.88 -16.17 -14.40
CA ALA A 123 -4.23 -17.39 -13.67
C ALA A 123 -5.06 -18.36 -14.52
N GLU A 124 -6.10 -17.86 -15.20
CA GLU A 124 -6.98 -18.66 -16.05
C GLU A 124 -6.24 -19.20 -17.28
N ALA A 125 -5.44 -18.36 -17.95
CA ALA A 125 -4.67 -18.77 -19.12
C ALA A 125 -3.68 -19.90 -18.78
N MET A 126 -2.99 -19.79 -17.64
CA MET A 126 -2.05 -20.83 -17.17
C MET A 126 -2.75 -22.10 -16.69
N SER A 127 -3.98 -22.00 -16.19
CA SER A 127 -4.75 -23.17 -15.76
C SER A 127 -5.34 -23.94 -16.95
N THR A 128 -5.70 -23.23 -18.02
CA THR A 128 -6.29 -23.81 -19.24
C THR A 128 -5.24 -24.19 -20.29
N GLY A 129 -4.02 -23.67 -20.19
CA GLY A 129 -2.96 -23.86 -21.18
C GLY A 129 -3.17 -23.09 -22.48
N HIS A 130 -4.10 -22.12 -22.51
CA HIS A 130 -4.46 -21.38 -23.72
C HIS A 130 -4.20 -19.88 -23.56
N GLY A 131 -3.45 -19.30 -24.49
CA GLY A 131 -3.17 -17.85 -24.50
C GLY A 131 -2.22 -17.38 -23.39
N GLU A 132 -1.45 -18.29 -22.77
CA GLU A 132 -0.57 -17.99 -21.63
C GLU A 132 0.40 -16.84 -21.90
N GLN A 133 1.04 -16.82 -23.07
CA GLN A 133 2.00 -15.76 -23.45
C GLN A 133 1.31 -14.39 -23.53
N THR A 134 0.14 -14.33 -24.17
CA THR A 134 -0.66 -13.10 -24.26
C THR A 134 -1.06 -12.61 -22.88
N ALA A 135 -1.49 -13.52 -22.01
CA ALA A 135 -1.87 -13.18 -20.64
C ALA A 135 -0.66 -12.69 -19.81
N ALA A 136 0.50 -13.33 -19.94
CA ALA A 136 1.74 -12.91 -19.27
C ALA A 136 2.21 -11.53 -19.75
N VAL A 137 2.15 -11.27 -21.05
CA VAL A 137 2.47 -9.95 -21.62
C VAL A 137 1.48 -8.90 -21.16
N PHE A 138 0.19 -9.20 -21.15
CA PHE A 138 -0.85 -8.28 -20.68
C PHE A 138 -0.68 -7.91 -19.20
N TYR A 139 -0.38 -8.91 -18.37
CA TYR A 139 -0.05 -8.72 -16.96
C TYR A 139 1.20 -7.84 -16.79
N GLY A 140 2.30 -8.20 -17.45
CA GLY A 140 3.57 -7.49 -17.35
C GLY A 140 3.52 -6.05 -17.89
N LEU A 141 2.78 -5.82 -18.98
CA LEU A 141 2.53 -4.48 -19.51
C LEU A 141 1.71 -3.64 -18.52
N THR A 142 0.72 -4.23 -17.85
CA THR A 142 -0.05 -3.50 -16.82
C THR A 142 0.87 -2.99 -15.71
N LEU A 143 1.78 -3.84 -15.20
CA LEU A 143 2.75 -3.46 -14.18
C LEU A 143 3.76 -2.42 -14.68
N THR A 144 4.26 -2.60 -15.90
CA THR A 144 5.22 -1.68 -16.54
C THR A 144 4.61 -0.30 -16.74
N LEU A 145 3.39 -0.24 -17.27
CA LEU A 145 2.65 1.00 -17.49
C LEU A 145 2.28 1.69 -16.18
N GLY A 146 1.99 0.93 -15.11
CA GLY A 146 1.80 1.46 -13.75
C GLY A 146 3.01 2.20 -13.20
N GLY A 147 4.20 1.82 -13.66
CA GLY A 147 5.45 2.51 -13.39
C GLY A 147 5.49 3.97 -13.85
N ILE A 148 4.76 4.31 -14.92
CA ILE A 148 4.75 5.65 -15.51
C ILE A 148 4.13 6.67 -14.55
N PRO A 149 2.86 6.55 -14.10
CA PRO A 149 2.29 7.50 -13.15
C PRO A 149 3.03 7.47 -11.80
N PHE A 150 3.53 6.31 -11.36
CA PHE A 150 4.34 6.21 -10.15
C PHE A 150 5.59 7.11 -10.22
N ASN A 151 6.36 7.00 -11.31
CA ASN A 151 7.54 7.84 -11.52
C ASN A 151 7.17 9.30 -11.80
N ALA A 152 6.03 9.57 -12.45
CA ALA A 152 5.55 10.92 -12.68
C ALA A 152 5.27 11.67 -11.37
N VAL A 153 4.65 11.03 -10.37
CA VAL A 153 4.46 11.61 -9.03
C VAL A 153 5.81 12.03 -8.44
N TRP A 154 6.81 11.14 -8.44
CA TRP A 154 8.12 11.44 -7.85
C TRP A 154 8.89 12.52 -8.62
N ILE A 155 8.95 12.43 -9.94
CA ILE A 155 9.65 13.40 -10.79
C ILE A 155 9.00 14.78 -10.63
N TYR A 156 7.67 14.85 -10.63
CA TYR A 156 6.95 16.11 -10.45
C TYR A 156 7.18 16.70 -9.05
N ALA A 157 7.06 15.89 -8.00
CA ALA A 157 7.24 16.35 -6.63
C ALA A 157 8.69 16.80 -6.35
N SER A 158 9.67 16.13 -6.94
CA SER A 158 11.10 16.46 -6.79
C SER A 158 11.55 17.61 -7.71
N ALA A 159 10.84 17.89 -8.81
CA ALA A 159 11.14 18.99 -9.70
C ALA A 159 11.05 20.34 -8.97
N GLY A 160 12.20 21.03 -8.87
CA GLY A 160 12.29 22.37 -8.29
C GLY A 160 12.16 22.43 -6.75
N HIS A 161 12.17 21.31 -6.04
CA HIS A 161 12.09 21.22 -4.56
C HIS A 161 10.87 21.92 -3.90
N ARG A 162 9.88 22.37 -4.68
CA ARG A 162 8.78 23.20 -4.15
C ARG A 162 7.80 22.41 -3.27
N HIS A 163 7.71 21.09 -3.47
CA HIS A 163 6.74 20.22 -2.79
C HIS A 163 7.36 19.32 -1.71
N LEU A 164 8.70 19.26 -1.60
CA LEU A 164 9.40 18.42 -0.63
C LEU A 164 9.51 19.13 0.72
N GLY A 165 9.13 18.46 1.82
CA GLY A 165 9.03 19.08 3.15
C GLY A 165 10.15 18.79 4.13
N ARG A 166 10.82 17.64 3.99
CA ARG A 166 11.78 17.11 4.99
C ARG A 166 13.10 16.78 4.31
N THR A 167 14.19 17.27 4.89
CA THR A 167 15.60 16.82 4.88
C THR A 167 16.04 15.80 3.81
N ILE A 168 15.64 15.97 2.56
CA ILE A 168 16.11 15.15 1.44
C ILE A 168 17.03 16.00 0.59
N THR A 169 18.27 15.55 0.48
CA THR A 169 19.26 16.16 -0.42
C THR A 169 18.89 15.84 -1.87
N PRO A 170 19.28 16.69 -2.85
CA PRO A 170 19.10 16.38 -4.26
C PRO A 170 19.70 15.02 -4.66
N ALA A 171 20.82 14.64 -4.01
CA ALA A 171 21.46 13.34 -4.22
C ALA A 171 20.56 12.18 -3.77
N GLN A 172 19.97 12.25 -2.57
CA GLN A 172 19.01 11.24 -2.09
C GLN A 172 17.77 11.17 -2.99
N ALA A 173 17.27 12.32 -3.46
CA ALA A 173 16.12 12.34 -4.37
C ALA A 173 16.43 11.66 -5.72
N ALA A 174 17.65 11.83 -6.23
CA ALA A 174 18.12 11.16 -7.44
C ALA A 174 18.31 9.65 -7.24
N VAL A 175 18.75 9.21 -6.06
CA VAL A 175 18.84 7.79 -5.70
C VAL A 175 17.46 7.16 -5.66
N MET A 176 16.48 7.77 -4.99
CA MET A 176 15.09 7.30 -4.98
C MET A 176 14.51 7.24 -6.40
N ARG A 177 14.79 8.25 -7.24
CA ARG A 177 14.34 8.22 -8.65
C ARG A 177 14.90 7.02 -9.39
N LYS A 178 16.19 6.70 -9.22
CA LYS A 178 16.80 5.51 -9.86
C LYS A 178 16.13 4.23 -9.35
N HIS A 179 15.90 4.13 -8.04
CA HIS A 179 15.23 2.98 -7.43
C HIS A 179 13.81 2.79 -7.99
N PHE A 180 13.02 3.86 -8.10
CA PHE A 180 11.67 3.80 -8.66
C PHE A 180 11.64 3.54 -10.17
N LEU A 181 12.67 3.94 -10.91
CA LEU A 181 12.79 3.66 -12.34
C LEU A 181 13.26 2.23 -12.61
N MET A 182 13.99 1.61 -11.67
CA MET A 182 14.45 0.23 -11.78
C MET A 182 13.27 -0.73 -11.89
N GLY A 183 12.23 -0.57 -11.07
CA GLY A 183 11.04 -1.44 -11.08
C GLY A 183 10.42 -1.65 -12.47
N PRO A 184 9.96 -0.58 -13.16
CA PRO A 184 9.35 -0.68 -14.49
C PRO A 184 10.28 -1.26 -15.57
N ILE A 185 11.60 -1.00 -15.48
CA ILE A 185 12.58 -1.60 -16.40
C ILE A 185 12.65 -3.11 -16.18
N MET A 186 12.69 -3.55 -14.93
CA MET A 186 12.72 -4.97 -14.58
C MET A 186 11.40 -5.67 -14.98
N TYR A 187 10.25 -5.01 -14.76
CA TYR A 187 8.94 -5.50 -15.21
C TYR A 187 8.86 -5.60 -16.73
N LEU A 188 9.39 -4.62 -17.46
CA LEU A 188 9.45 -4.68 -18.92
C LEU A 188 10.33 -5.86 -19.39
N GLY A 189 11.48 -6.07 -18.76
CA GLY A 189 12.35 -7.22 -19.04
C GLY A 189 11.62 -8.56 -18.86
N ALA A 190 10.93 -8.72 -17.73
CA ALA A 190 10.10 -9.90 -17.47
C ALA A 190 8.95 -10.05 -18.48
N THR A 191 8.34 -8.93 -18.89
CA THR A 191 7.26 -8.89 -19.90
C THR A 191 7.77 -9.36 -21.27
N VAL A 192 8.96 -8.93 -21.68
CA VAL A 192 9.58 -9.36 -22.94
C VAL A 192 9.85 -10.86 -22.93
N VAL A 193 10.29 -11.43 -21.80
CA VAL A 193 10.42 -12.89 -21.64
C VAL A 193 9.07 -13.60 -21.78
N GLY A 194 7.97 -12.96 -21.37
CA GLY A 194 6.60 -13.46 -21.50
C GLY A 194 6.16 -13.72 -22.94
N LEU A 195 6.78 -13.05 -23.92
CA LEU A 195 6.55 -13.33 -25.36
C LEU A 195 7.01 -14.74 -25.75
N ALA A 196 8.00 -15.30 -25.05
CA ALA A 196 8.53 -16.65 -25.31
C ALA A 196 7.96 -17.67 -24.33
N SER A 197 7.88 -17.35 -23.03
CA SER A 197 7.40 -18.26 -22.00
C SER A 197 6.72 -17.51 -20.85
N ALA A 198 5.43 -17.80 -20.65
CA ALA A 198 4.64 -17.27 -19.54
C ALA A 198 5.18 -17.73 -18.18
N VAL A 199 5.55 -19.01 -18.07
CA VAL A 199 6.13 -19.59 -16.84
C VAL A 199 7.46 -18.92 -16.49
N ALA A 200 8.33 -18.69 -17.48
CA ALA A 200 9.60 -17.99 -17.24
C ALA A 200 9.37 -16.54 -16.79
N SER A 201 8.43 -15.83 -17.44
CA SER A 201 8.06 -14.46 -17.05
C SER A 201 7.53 -14.40 -15.61
N MET A 202 6.58 -15.26 -15.26
CA MET A 202 6.02 -15.36 -13.91
C MET A 202 7.08 -15.72 -12.87
N THR A 203 8.00 -16.63 -13.21
CA THR A 203 9.14 -16.98 -12.34
C THR A 203 10.05 -15.79 -12.11
N ILE A 204 10.35 -15.00 -13.15
CA ILE A 204 11.15 -13.79 -13.02
C ILE A 204 10.44 -12.78 -12.12
N PHE A 205 9.13 -12.54 -12.29
CA PHE A 205 8.38 -11.66 -11.37
C PHE A 205 8.50 -12.14 -9.92
N GLY A 206 8.32 -13.44 -9.66
CA GLY A 206 8.46 -14.01 -8.32
C GLY A 206 9.88 -13.87 -7.73
N VAL A 207 10.93 -14.11 -8.52
CA VAL A 207 12.32 -13.97 -8.09
C VAL A 207 12.68 -12.51 -7.81
N LEU A 208 12.28 -11.59 -8.68
CA LEU A 208 12.49 -10.16 -8.47
C LEU A 208 11.82 -9.69 -7.20
N LEU A 209 10.58 -10.11 -6.97
CA LEU A 209 9.84 -9.81 -5.76
C LEU A 209 10.57 -10.33 -4.51
N LEU A 210 11.05 -11.58 -4.53
CA LEU A 210 11.79 -12.16 -3.41
C LEU A 210 13.08 -11.40 -3.13
N PHE A 211 13.84 -11.06 -4.17
CA PHE A 211 15.06 -10.25 -4.07
C PHE A 211 14.79 -8.91 -3.39
N TYR A 212 13.77 -8.18 -3.87
CA TYR A 212 13.38 -6.90 -3.29
C TYR A 212 12.90 -7.03 -1.83
N MET A 213 12.16 -8.10 -1.48
CA MET A 213 11.73 -8.33 -0.10
C MET A 213 12.91 -8.55 0.86
N VAL A 214 13.94 -9.28 0.41
CA VAL A 214 15.17 -9.47 1.19
C VAL A 214 15.91 -8.15 1.37
N GLU A 215 16.00 -7.32 0.33
CA GLU A 215 16.63 -5.99 0.41
C GLU A 215 15.93 -5.07 1.41
N VAL A 216 14.59 -5.02 1.36
CA VAL A 216 13.77 -4.23 2.28
C VAL A 216 13.98 -4.68 3.73
N LEU A 217 13.90 -5.98 4.01
CA LEU A 217 14.08 -6.53 5.36
C LEU A 217 15.51 -6.35 5.87
N GLY A 218 16.52 -6.49 5.00
CA GLY A 218 17.93 -6.30 5.32
C GLY A 218 18.26 -4.87 5.74
N SER A 219 17.73 -3.87 5.03
CA SER A 219 18.02 -2.45 5.29
C SER A 219 17.61 -1.98 6.71
N THR A 220 16.55 -2.57 7.28
CA THR A 220 16.09 -2.24 8.63
C THR A 220 17.07 -2.72 9.70
N SER A 221 17.74 -3.85 9.46
CA SER A 221 18.66 -4.48 10.42
C SER A 221 19.99 -3.73 10.57
N GLU A 222 20.56 -3.22 9.47
CA GLU A 222 21.80 -2.43 9.51
C GLU A 222 21.59 -1.09 10.23
N GLN A 223 20.48 -0.42 9.97
CA GLN A 223 20.19 0.89 10.56
C GLN A 223 20.03 0.82 12.09
N GLN A 224 19.50 -0.29 12.61
CA GLN A 224 19.40 -0.51 14.06
C GLN A 224 20.73 -0.88 14.70
N HIS A 225 21.60 -1.62 13.98
CA HIS A 225 22.95 -1.95 14.45
C HIS A 225 23.83 -0.69 14.60
N ASP A 226 23.75 0.24 13.64
CA ASP A 226 24.48 1.50 13.67
C ASP A 226 24.04 2.45 14.79
N LEU A 227 22.75 2.47 15.13
CA LEU A 227 22.23 3.27 16.24
C LEU A 227 22.67 2.72 17.60
N HIS A 228 22.75 1.39 17.73
CA HIS A 228 23.22 0.76 18.96
C HIS A 228 24.76 0.88 19.13
N SER A 229 25.53 0.83 18.04
CA SER A 229 26.99 1.02 18.07
C SER A 229 27.40 2.47 18.37
N ARG A 230 26.58 3.45 17.98
CA ARG A 230 26.80 4.89 18.24
C ARG A 230 26.24 5.38 19.57
N SER A 231 25.53 4.55 20.34
CA SER A 231 25.01 4.96 21.65
C SER A 231 26.17 5.27 22.62
N PRO A 232 26.17 6.45 23.27
CA PRO A 232 27.31 6.97 24.04
C PRO A 232 27.60 6.21 25.34
N VAL A 233 26.83 5.16 25.65
CA VAL A 233 26.96 4.35 26.88
C VAL A 233 28.35 3.69 26.98
N HIS A 234 29.02 3.39 25.87
CA HIS A 234 30.40 2.87 25.88
C HIS A 234 31.51 3.93 25.91
N ARG A 235 31.19 5.23 25.80
CA ARG A 235 32.21 6.29 25.84
C ARG A 235 32.46 6.83 27.27
N MET A 236 31.59 6.54 28.23
CA MET A 236 31.73 7.02 29.62
C MET A 236 32.58 6.13 30.54
N THR A 237 32.99 4.93 30.10
CA THR A 237 33.79 4.01 30.93
C THR A 237 35.32 4.23 30.82
N GLY A 238 35.77 5.27 30.10
CA GLY A 238 37.19 5.49 29.78
C GLY A 238 37.84 6.76 30.35
N LEU A 239 37.21 7.48 31.28
CA LEU A 239 37.76 8.75 31.81
C LEU A 239 37.95 8.76 33.34
N ALA A 240 38.30 7.62 33.93
CA ALA A 240 38.73 7.56 35.33
C ALA A 240 40.12 6.91 35.43
N GLU A 241 41.14 7.60 34.92
CA GLU A 241 42.51 7.42 35.40
C GLU A 241 42.69 8.28 36.66
N PRO A 242 43.04 7.71 37.83
CA PRO A 242 43.41 8.51 38.97
C PRO A 242 44.87 8.99 38.81
N PRO A 243 45.18 10.27 39.05
CA PRO A 243 46.56 10.72 39.00
C PRO A 243 47.33 10.17 40.21
N ALA A 244 48.54 9.66 39.94
CA ALA A 244 49.63 9.60 40.92
C ALA A 244 49.93 11.05 41.38
N GLU A 245 50.36 11.36 42.61
CA GLU A 245 51.47 10.78 43.35
C GLU A 245 51.62 11.52 44.73
N VAL A 246 52.51 10.99 45.58
CA VAL A 246 53.26 11.64 46.70
C VAL A 246 52.62 11.64 48.09
N GLY A 247 53.31 10.94 49.01
CA GLY A 247 52.94 10.80 50.41
C GLY A 247 53.45 11.90 51.34
N THR A 248 52.86 11.96 52.52
CA THR A 248 53.48 12.43 53.76
C THR A 248 52.94 11.62 54.94
N SER A 249 53.85 11.33 55.87
CA SER A 249 53.72 10.48 57.05
C SER A 249 52.96 11.16 58.20
N THR A 250 52.36 10.32 59.06
CA THR A 250 51.97 10.57 60.48
C THR A 250 50.84 11.61 60.65
N ASP A 251 49.77 11.37 61.39
CA ASP A 251 49.71 10.84 62.75
C ASP A 251 48.24 10.46 63.06
N GLN A 252 48.04 9.38 63.80
CA GLN A 252 46.72 8.82 64.11
C GLN A 252 46.41 8.99 65.60
N PRO A 253 45.29 9.61 65.98
CA PRO A 253 44.69 9.42 67.29
C PRO A 253 43.46 8.50 67.22
N PRO A 254 43.09 7.83 68.34
CA PRO A 254 42.18 6.69 68.33
C PRO A 254 40.71 7.10 68.25
N ALA A 255 39.91 6.18 67.72
CA ALA A 255 38.47 6.26 67.58
C ALA A 255 37.73 6.41 68.93
N PRO A 256 36.58 7.10 68.95
CA PRO A 256 35.49 6.79 69.86
C PRO A 256 34.45 5.92 69.15
N GLN A 257 34.23 4.72 69.68
CA GLN A 257 33.02 3.93 69.45
C GLN A 257 31.82 4.70 70.02
N ALA A 258 30.80 4.97 69.19
CA ALA A 258 29.47 5.26 69.68
C ALA A 258 28.39 5.05 68.60
N ALA A 259 27.58 4.02 68.85
CA ALA A 259 26.13 3.96 68.65
C ALA A 259 25.52 4.33 67.28
N ALA A 260 25.04 3.30 66.59
CA ALA A 260 23.91 3.42 65.68
C ALA A 260 22.64 3.84 66.44
N PRO A 261 21.73 4.57 65.77
CA PRO A 261 20.31 4.29 65.94
C PRO A 261 19.66 3.90 64.61
N ALA A 262 18.79 2.91 64.73
CA ALA A 262 17.95 2.37 63.68
C ALA A 262 17.05 3.44 63.03
N VAL A 263 16.93 3.38 61.71
CA VAL A 263 15.85 4.04 60.96
C VAL A 263 14.99 2.94 60.33
N PRO A 264 13.72 2.78 60.76
CA PRO A 264 12.77 1.86 60.14
C PRO A 264 12.01 2.59 59.02
N GLY A 265 11.90 1.97 57.85
CA GLY A 265 11.04 2.52 56.79
C GLY A 265 11.39 2.05 55.38
N ALA A 266 11.33 0.75 55.12
CA ALA A 266 11.20 0.24 53.76
C ALA A 266 9.71 0.03 53.44
N PRO A 267 9.25 0.50 52.28
CA PRO A 267 8.24 -0.23 51.53
C PRO A 267 8.84 -0.70 50.19
N THR A 268 9.04 -2.02 50.14
CA THR A 268 8.81 -2.94 49.01
C THR A 268 8.57 -2.33 47.63
N ALA A 269 9.50 -2.61 46.70
CA ALA A 269 9.26 -2.56 45.27
C ALA A 269 8.24 -3.65 44.85
N PRO A 270 7.32 -3.38 43.90
CA PRO A 270 6.70 -4.42 43.11
C PRO A 270 7.48 -4.61 41.80
N ALA A 271 7.83 -5.86 41.53
CA ALA A 271 8.23 -6.31 40.21
C ALA A 271 7.10 -6.06 39.20
N VAL A 272 7.45 -5.47 38.05
CA VAL A 272 6.55 -5.43 36.89
C VAL A 272 7.34 -5.82 35.65
N HIS A 273 7.31 -7.11 35.34
CA HIS A 273 7.24 -7.56 33.95
C HIS A 273 5.92 -7.06 33.38
N ALA A 274 5.95 -6.17 32.38
CA ALA A 274 4.81 -5.87 31.55
C ALA A 274 5.27 -5.64 30.11
N ALA A 275 4.87 -6.56 29.24
CA ALA A 275 4.84 -6.39 27.80
C ALA A 275 3.97 -5.18 27.42
N PRO A 276 4.28 -4.43 26.35
CA PRO A 276 3.40 -3.37 25.90
C PRO A 276 2.11 -3.96 25.31
N ALA A 277 1.01 -3.45 25.83
CA ALA A 277 -0.36 -3.85 25.57
C ALA A 277 -0.77 -3.69 24.09
N ALA A 278 -1.51 -4.68 23.61
CA ALA A 278 -2.28 -4.61 22.38
C ALA A 278 -3.32 -3.48 22.47
N LEU A 279 -3.38 -2.65 21.43
CA LEU A 279 -4.44 -1.65 21.25
C LEU A 279 -5.78 -2.35 20.95
N PRO A 280 -6.91 -1.81 21.43
CA PRO A 280 -8.22 -2.44 21.27
C PRO A 280 -8.72 -2.33 19.83
N VAL A 281 -9.13 -3.47 19.27
CA VAL A 281 -9.89 -3.59 18.02
C VAL A 281 -11.31 -3.09 18.27
N PRO A 282 -11.83 -2.09 17.51
CA PRO A 282 -13.24 -1.75 17.59
C PRO A 282 -14.10 -2.85 16.94
N THR A 283 -14.95 -3.46 17.76
CA THR A 283 -16.02 -4.39 17.37
C THR A 283 -17.02 -3.74 16.41
N ALA A 284 -17.43 -4.52 15.41
CA ALA A 284 -18.37 -4.19 14.34
C ALA A 284 -19.67 -3.53 14.84
N ALA A 285 -20.00 -2.37 14.27
CA ALA A 285 -21.35 -1.83 14.27
C ALA A 285 -22.04 -2.25 12.97
N ALA A 286 -23.18 -2.94 13.11
CA ALA A 286 -24.02 -3.40 12.02
C ALA A 286 -24.53 -2.22 11.16
N VAL A 287 -24.33 -2.29 9.85
CA VAL A 287 -24.95 -1.40 8.87
C VAL A 287 -26.28 -2.01 8.43
N PRO A 288 -27.43 -1.32 8.56
CA PRO A 288 -28.72 -1.84 8.11
C PRO A 288 -28.84 -1.77 6.58
N ALA A 289 -29.46 -2.81 6.02
CA ALA A 289 -29.76 -2.94 4.60
C ALA A 289 -30.69 -1.79 4.11
N ALA A 290 -30.32 -1.15 3.00
CA ALA A 290 -31.17 -0.20 2.28
C ALA A 290 -32.10 -0.92 1.29
N PRO A 291 -33.35 -0.48 1.10
CA PRO A 291 -34.35 -1.17 0.30
C PRO A 291 -34.21 -0.90 -1.21
N ALA A 292 -34.66 -1.87 -2.00
CA ALA A 292 -34.79 -1.79 -3.45
C ALA A 292 -35.77 -0.68 -3.85
N ALA A 293 -35.37 0.18 -4.79
CA ALA A 293 -36.25 1.14 -5.44
C ALA A 293 -36.57 0.67 -6.86
N ASP A 294 -37.84 0.30 -7.03
CA ASP A 294 -38.54 0.26 -8.31
C ASP A 294 -38.54 1.65 -8.96
N THR A 295 -38.09 1.74 -10.20
CA THR A 295 -38.54 2.81 -11.11
C THR A 295 -38.76 2.25 -12.50
N ALA A 296 -40.03 2.04 -12.82
CA ALA A 296 -40.55 1.93 -14.16
C ALA A 296 -40.37 3.27 -14.91
N VAL A 297 -39.86 3.21 -16.14
CA VAL A 297 -40.05 4.27 -17.13
C VAL A 297 -40.52 3.64 -18.43
N SER A 298 -41.78 3.95 -18.76
CA SER A 298 -42.46 3.71 -20.01
C SER A 298 -42.07 4.79 -21.03
N GLY A 299 -41.66 4.40 -22.23
CA GLY A 299 -41.44 5.29 -23.37
C GLY A 299 -41.47 4.50 -24.68
N ALA A 300 -42.45 4.81 -25.54
CA ALA A 300 -42.83 4.04 -26.71
C ALA A 300 -42.11 4.47 -28.00
N GLY A 301 -41.60 3.48 -28.75
CA GLY A 301 -41.53 3.35 -30.22
C GLY A 301 -40.64 4.30 -31.06
N PRO A 302 -40.30 3.95 -32.33
CA PRO A 302 -40.90 2.90 -33.16
C PRO A 302 -39.93 1.84 -33.75
N ALA A 303 -40.50 0.63 -33.90
CA ALA A 303 -40.33 -0.38 -34.95
C ALA A 303 -38.98 -0.52 -35.70
N ALA A 304 -38.22 -1.56 -35.35
CA ALA A 304 -37.30 -2.24 -36.25
C ALA A 304 -37.76 -3.70 -36.43
N ALA A 305 -37.92 -4.14 -37.69
CA ALA A 305 -38.39 -5.48 -38.05
C ALA A 305 -37.39 -6.57 -37.62
N PRO A 306 -37.85 -7.74 -37.11
CA PRO A 306 -36.96 -8.84 -36.78
C PRO A 306 -36.48 -9.60 -38.03
N PRO A 307 -35.26 -10.18 -38.01
CA PRO A 307 -34.72 -10.96 -39.12
C PRO A 307 -35.47 -12.30 -39.31
N PRO A 308 -35.46 -12.88 -40.54
CA PRO A 308 -36.16 -14.13 -40.82
C PRO A 308 -35.58 -15.29 -40.01
N GLY A 309 -36.47 -16.10 -39.43
CA GLY A 309 -36.12 -17.29 -38.65
C GLY A 309 -35.50 -18.40 -39.51
N PRO A 310 -34.82 -19.38 -38.86
CA PRO A 310 -34.18 -20.51 -39.54
C PRO A 310 -35.21 -21.42 -40.23
N PRO A 311 -34.80 -22.14 -41.30
CA PRO A 311 -35.70 -22.96 -42.10
C PRO A 311 -36.30 -24.13 -41.31
N GLU A 312 -37.59 -24.33 -41.53
CA GLU A 312 -38.47 -25.36 -41.00
C GLU A 312 -37.89 -26.76 -41.23
N ALA A 313 -37.44 -27.41 -40.14
CA ALA A 313 -37.04 -28.80 -40.18
C ALA A 313 -38.29 -29.68 -40.38
N ALA A 314 -38.30 -30.39 -41.52
CA ALA A 314 -39.30 -31.38 -41.88
C ALA A 314 -39.54 -32.38 -40.73
N GLN A 315 -40.75 -32.36 -40.19
CA GLN A 315 -41.25 -33.37 -39.26
C GLN A 315 -41.44 -34.70 -39.99
N GLN A 316 -40.51 -35.64 -39.75
CA GLN A 316 -40.74 -37.05 -40.03
C GLN A 316 -41.66 -37.63 -38.93
N PRO A 317 -42.75 -38.33 -39.28
CA PRO A 317 -43.62 -38.96 -38.28
C PRO A 317 -42.93 -40.18 -37.66
N CYS A 318 -42.79 -40.16 -36.33
CA CYS A 318 -42.36 -41.32 -35.55
C CYS A 318 -43.54 -42.29 -35.38
N PRO A 319 -43.50 -43.52 -35.92
CA PRO A 319 -44.61 -44.45 -35.85
C PRO A 319 -44.42 -45.35 -34.64
N THR A 320 -44.68 -44.86 -33.42
CA THR A 320 -45.05 -45.63 -32.22
C THR A 320 -44.85 -44.77 -30.96
N CYS A 321 -45.91 -44.11 -30.50
CA CYS A 321 -46.27 -44.04 -29.09
C CYS A 321 -47.55 -43.23 -28.94
N GLY A 322 -48.68 -43.93 -28.78
CA GLY A 322 -49.91 -43.31 -28.31
C GLY A 322 -49.74 -42.91 -26.85
N ARG A 323 -49.74 -41.60 -26.57
CA ARG A 323 -50.42 -41.01 -25.41
C ARG A 323 -50.35 -39.49 -25.46
N THR A 324 -51.54 -38.90 -25.39
CA THR A 324 -51.87 -37.49 -25.26
C THR A 324 -51.40 -36.94 -23.91
N ALA A 325 -50.64 -35.83 -23.93
CA ALA A 325 -50.54 -34.86 -22.82
C ALA A 325 -49.96 -33.55 -23.41
N GLN A 326 -50.82 -32.68 -23.96
CA GLN A 326 -51.31 -31.46 -23.31
C GLN A 326 -50.22 -30.57 -22.67
N VAL A 327 -49.80 -29.59 -23.45
CA VAL A 327 -49.79 -28.15 -23.15
C VAL A 327 -49.97 -27.80 -21.67
N LEU A 328 -48.94 -27.20 -21.06
CA LEU A 328 -49.13 -26.04 -20.19
C LEU A 328 -47.84 -25.19 -20.13
N ALA A 329 -47.81 -24.16 -20.95
CA ALA A 329 -46.97 -22.98 -20.75
C ALA A 329 -47.79 -21.95 -19.99
N LEU A 330 -47.37 -21.57 -18.77
CA LEU A 330 -47.82 -20.40 -18.00
C LEU A 330 -46.66 -20.00 -17.07
N GLN A 331 -45.88 -18.98 -17.42
CA GLN A 331 -45.97 -17.59 -16.92
C GLN A 331 -45.61 -17.39 -15.44
N ARG A 332 -44.34 -17.05 -15.17
CA ARG A 332 -43.88 -15.77 -14.56
C ARG A 332 -42.36 -15.70 -14.57
#